data_AF-A0A937TEM6-F1
#
_entry.id   AF-A0A937TEM6-F1
#
_cell.length_a   1.000
_cell.length_b   1.000
_cell.length_c   1.000
_cell.angle_alpha   90.00
_cell.angle_beta   90.00
_cell.angle_gamma   90.00
#
_symmetry.space_group_name_H-M   'P 1'
#
loop_
_entity.id
_entity.type
_entity.pdbx_description
1 polymer ?
#
loop_
_entity_poly.entity_id
_entity_poly.type
_entity_poly.pdbx_seq_one_letter_code
_entity_poly.pdbx_strand_id
1 'polypeptide(L)'
;MHRWFGLAEPPVLTRVAFGAILLYPVDRREAGYRLLQQYLDHVELDPVGSTDFMYQINRPRDATTEVVGLRINRLSRWSVASFVPALLHVSSDGIGPVAQQAAQYACGLQLDVNTVPDYRGPLAQDQLRPIFTELVRLGMEIVEMGDVP
;
A
#
# COMPACT_ATOMS: atom_id res chain seq x y z
N MET A 1 -1.93 13.58 11.83
CA MET A 1 -2.39 12.24 12.24
C MET A 1 -2.06 11.85 13.70
N HIS A 2 -1.38 12.67 14.51
CA HIS A 2 -0.94 12.23 15.86
C HIS A 2 -1.90 12.52 17.02
N ARG A 3 -3.08 13.12 16.76
CA ARG A 3 -4.01 13.54 17.84
C ARG A 3 -4.49 12.36 18.70
N TRP A 4 -4.63 11.18 18.10
CA TRP A 4 -5.08 9.96 18.79
C TRP A 4 -4.07 9.41 19.82
N PHE A 5 -2.78 9.68 19.65
CA PHE A 5 -1.75 9.23 20.60
C PHE A 5 -1.65 10.12 21.85
N GLY A 6 -2.28 11.30 21.84
CA GLY A 6 -2.24 12.27 22.94
C GLY A 6 -3.52 12.31 23.77
N LEU A 7 -4.37 11.28 23.71
CA LEU A 7 -5.53 11.16 24.60
C LEU A 7 -5.06 11.07 26.05
N ALA A 8 -5.78 11.71 26.98
CA ALA A 8 -5.47 11.64 28.41
C ALA A 8 -5.60 10.21 28.95
N GLU A 9 -6.53 9.44 28.39
CA GLU A 9 -6.77 8.03 28.71
C GLU A 9 -6.92 7.23 27.40
N PRO A 10 -5.82 6.83 26.74
CA PRO A 10 -5.90 5.99 25.56
C PRO A 10 -6.25 4.54 25.96
N PRO A 11 -6.97 3.79 25.12
CA PRO A 11 -7.10 2.35 25.32
C PRO A 11 -5.73 1.67 25.24
N VAL A 12 -5.58 0.52 25.91
CA VAL A 12 -4.36 -0.29 25.79
C VAL A 12 -4.26 -0.82 24.37
N LEU A 13 -3.25 -0.34 23.63
CA LEU A 13 -2.99 -0.76 22.26
C LEU A 13 -1.98 -1.91 22.25
N THR A 14 -2.30 -2.94 21.48
CA THR A 14 -1.41 -4.10 21.28
C THR A 14 -0.86 -4.16 19.85
N ARG A 15 -1.50 -3.46 18.91
CA ARG A 15 -1.09 -3.40 17.51
C ARG A 15 -1.31 -2.02 16.90
N VAL A 16 -0.43 -1.64 16.00
CA VAL A 16 -0.54 -0.43 15.16
C VAL A 16 -0.23 -0.81 13.72
N ALA A 17 -0.96 -0.20 12.79
CA ALA A 17 -0.78 -0.39 11.35
C ALA A 17 -0.78 0.96 10.62
N PHE A 18 -0.02 1.00 9.54
CA PHE A 18 -0.04 2.04 8.52
C PHE A 18 -0.42 1.38 7.20
N GLY A 19 -1.56 1.80 6.65
CA GLY A 19 -2.05 1.35 5.35
C GLY A 19 -2.06 2.49 4.35
N ALA A 20 -1.66 2.21 3.11
CA ALA A 20 -1.73 3.16 2.01
C ALA A 20 -2.05 2.48 0.69
N ILE A 21 -2.72 3.20 -0.21
CA ILE A 21 -2.94 2.80 -1.60
C ILE A 21 -2.38 3.93 -2.45
N LEU A 22 -1.39 3.61 -3.29
CA LEU A 22 -0.76 4.52 -4.22
C LEU A 22 -1.10 4.09 -5.64
N LEU A 23 -1.47 5.06 -6.47
CA LEU A 23 -1.77 4.87 -7.88
C LEU A 23 -0.89 5.82 -8.69
N TYR A 24 -0.11 5.26 -9.61
CA TYR A 24 0.68 6.03 -10.56
C TYR A 24 0.12 5.81 -11.97
N PRO A 25 -0.52 6.82 -12.60
CA PRO A 25 -1.11 6.69 -13.93
C PRO A 25 -0.08 6.32 -15.00
N VAL A 26 -0.47 5.45 -15.94
CA VAL A 26 0.34 5.07 -17.10
C VAL A 26 -0.53 4.99 -18.35
N ASP A 27 0.07 5.21 -19.52
CA ASP A 27 -0.68 5.30 -20.78
C ASP A 27 -1.31 3.95 -21.22
N ARG A 28 -0.63 2.84 -20.90
CA ARG A 28 -1.04 1.48 -21.28
C ARG A 28 -0.48 0.44 -20.33
N ARG A 29 -1.14 -0.73 -20.27
CA ARG A 29 -0.75 -1.88 -19.43
C ARG A 29 0.74 -2.20 -19.53
N GLU A 30 1.26 -2.35 -20.76
CA GLU A 30 2.67 -2.71 -20.95
C GLU A 30 3.64 -1.65 -20.40
N ALA A 31 3.26 -0.37 -20.41
CA ALA A 31 4.09 0.68 -19.82
C ALA A 31 4.11 0.55 -18.30
N GLY A 32 2.98 0.17 -17.70
CA GLY A 32 2.90 -0.17 -16.28
C GLY A 32 3.79 -1.36 -15.90
N TYR A 33 3.77 -2.43 -16.67
CA TYR A 33 4.66 -3.59 -16.41
C TYR A 33 6.13 -3.23 -16.52
N ARG A 34 6.53 -2.45 -17.54
CA ARG A 34 7.92 -1.95 -17.65
C ARG A 34 8.32 -1.03 -16.49
N LEU A 35 7.38 -0.26 -15.94
CA LEU A 35 7.64 0.58 -14.78
C LEU A 35 7.78 -0.28 -13.51
N LEU A 36 6.85 -1.20 -13.25
CA LEU A 36 6.90 -2.08 -12.08
C LEU A 36 8.16 -2.95 -12.05
N GLN A 37 8.67 -3.37 -13.21
CA GLN A 37 9.90 -4.15 -13.30
C GLN A 37 11.10 -3.46 -12.63
N GLN A 38 11.10 -2.12 -12.55
CA GLN A 38 12.17 -1.33 -11.92
C GLN A 38 12.13 -1.39 -10.38
N TYR A 39 11.03 -1.86 -9.80
CA TYR A 39 10.81 -1.96 -8.35
C TYR A 39 10.82 -3.41 -7.85
N LEU A 40 10.86 -4.38 -8.76
CA LEU A 40 10.67 -5.80 -8.45
C LEU A 40 11.87 -6.62 -8.93
N ASP A 41 13.01 -6.46 -8.26
CA ASP A 41 14.29 -7.08 -8.65
C ASP A 41 14.27 -8.62 -8.68
N HIS A 42 13.31 -9.24 -7.99
CA HIS A 42 13.19 -10.69 -7.84
C HIS A 42 12.05 -11.32 -8.64
N VAL A 43 11.38 -10.53 -9.49
CA VAL A 43 10.26 -10.99 -10.31
C VAL A 43 10.47 -10.50 -11.74
N GLU A 44 10.35 -11.40 -12.72
CA GLU A 44 10.38 -11.05 -14.13
C GLU A 44 8.94 -10.90 -14.66
N LEU A 45 8.63 -9.71 -15.18
CA LEU A 45 7.37 -9.38 -15.82
C LEU A 45 7.50 -9.58 -17.33
N ASP A 46 6.53 -10.27 -17.94
CA ASP A 46 6.37 -10.29 -19.40
C ASP A 46 5.37 -9.20 -19.83
N PRO A 47 5.83 -8.03 -20.35
CA PRO A 47 4.94 -6.91 -20.60
C PRO A 47 3.96 -7.14 -21.75
N VAL A 48 4.25 -8.10 -22.64
CA VAL A 48 3.53 -8.31 -23.90
C VAL A 48 2.61 -9.53 -23.79
N GLY A 49 3.12 -10.65 -23.27
CA GLY A 49 2.37 -11.90 -23.14
C GLY A 49 1.48 -11.98 -21.90
N SER A 50 1.67 -11.13 -20.89
CA SER A 50 0.82 -11.11 -19.70
C SER A 50 -0.36 -10.14 -19.84
N THR A 51 -1.54 -10.58 -19.40
CA THR A 51 -2.77 -9.78 -19.36
C THR A 51 -3.10 -9.23 -17.97
N ASP A 52 -2.62 -9.91 -16.92
CA ASP A 52 -2.81 -9.54 -15.53
C ASP A 52 -1.56 -9.89 -14.71
N PHE A 53 -1.29 -9.11 -13.67
CA PHE A 53 -0.18 -9.34 -12.75
C PHE A 53 -0.52 -8.82 -11.36
N MET A 54 -0.25 -9.65 -10.36
CA MET A 54 -0.29 -9.28 -8.96
C MET A 54 0.87 -9.96 -8.24
N TYR A 55 1.75 -9.16 -7.63
CA TYR A 55 2.79 -9.64 -6.74
C TYR A 55 2.50 -9.14 -5.33
N GLN A 56 2.50 -10.05 -4.36
CA GLN A 56 2.29 -9.73 -2.96
C GLN A 56 3.32 -10.44 -2.11
N ILE A 57 3.97 -9.68 -1.23
CA ILE A 57 4.99 -10.21 -0.33
C ILE A 57 4.92 -9.53 1.03
N ASN A 58 5.19 -10.31 2.08
CA ASN A 58 5.42 -9.80 3.43
C ASN A 58 6.89 -10.01 3.80
N ARG A 59 7.61 -8.94 4.15
CA ARG A 59 9.01 -8.96 4.59
C ARG A 59 9.15 -8.51 6.05
N PRO A 60 8.95 -9.38 7.06
CA PRO A 60 9.03 -8.98 8.45
C PRO A 60 10.46 -8.65 8.87
N ARG A 61 10.65 -7.53 9.59
CA ARG A 61 11.95 -7.18 10.19
C ARG A 61 11.81 -6.66 11.61
N ASP A 62 12.91 -6.62 12.33
CA ASP A 62 12.91 -6.12 13.71
C ASP A 62 12.63 -4.61 13.71
N ALA A 63 11.85 -4.16 14.69
CA ALA A 63 11.61 -2.73 14.88
C ALA A 63 12.89 -2.05 15.37
N THR A 64 13.07 -0.80 14.97
CA THR A 64 14.19 0.04 15.43
C THR A 64 13.87 0.83 16.70
N THR A 65 12.63 0.72 17.22
CA THR A 65 12.22 1.30 18.49
C THR A 65 12.75 0.52 19.70
N GLU A 66 12.60 1.09 20.90
CA GLU A 66 13.06 0.48 22.15
C GLU A 66 12.21 -0.71 22.62
N VAL A 67 11.16 -1.07 21.87
CA VAL A 67 10.26 -2.17 22.23
C VAL A 67 10.90 -3.51 21.90
N VAL A 68 11.51 -4.13 22.91
CA VAL A 68 12.22 -5.41 22.79
C VAL A 68 11.34 -6.49 22.18
N GLY A 69 11.86 -7.14 21.13
CA GLY A 69 11.18 -8.24 20.44
C GLY A 69 10.01 -7.81 19.54
N LEU A 70 9.76 -6.50 19.39
CA LEU A 70 8.79 -6.02 18.42
C LEU A 70 9.33 -6.20 17.01
N ARG A 71 8.52 -6.82 16.15
CA ARG A 71 8.78 -6.93 14.71
C ARG A 71 7.71 -6.18 13.93
N ILE A 72 8.07 -5.73 12.75
CA ILE A 72 7.18 -5.03 11.81
C ILE A 72 7.01 -5.90 10.57
N ASN A 73 5.76 -6.26 10.28
CA ASN A 73 5.34 -6.79 8.99
C ASN A 73 5.33 -5.66 7.96
N ARG A 74 5.84 -5.96 6.77
CA ARG A 74 5.85 -5.07 5.61
C ARG A 74 5.16 -5.78 4.47
N LEU A 75 3.83 -5.81 4.51
CA LEU A 75 3.04 -6.40 3.44
C LEU A 75 2.89 -5.35 2.33
N SER A 76 3.35 -5.69 1.13
CA SER A 76 3.17 -4.89 -0.07
C SER A 76 2.51 -5.71 -1.17
N ARG A 77 1.65 -5.07 -1.96
CA ARG A 77 1.04 -5.64 -3.15
C ARG A 77 1.22 -4.69 -4.32
N TRP A 78 1.74 -5.23 -5.42
CA TRP A 78 2.07 -4.54 -6.65
C TRP A 78 1.21 -5.09 -7.78
N SER A 79 0.60 -4.21 -8.56
CA SER A 79 -0.22 -4.61 -9.71
C SER A 79 -0.30 -3.48 -10.75
N VAL A 80 -0.76 -3.81 -11.97
CA VAL A 80 -1.20 -2.79 -12.93
C VAL A 80 -2.71 -2.91 -13.06
N ALA A 81 -3.42 -1.90 -12.59
CA ALA A 81 -4.87 -1.86 -12.63
C ALA A 81 -5.36 -1.16 -13.90
N SER A 82 -6.42 -1.69 -14.51
CA SER A 82 -7.19 -1.03 -15.55
C SER A 82 -8.54 -0.57 -15.01
N PHE A 83 -8.88 0.70 -15.19
CA PHE A 83 -10.15 1.28 -14.79
C PHE A 83 -10.90 1.76 -16.02
N VAL A 84 -12.17 1.37 -16.15
CA VAL A 84 -13.05 1.90 -17.20
C VAL A 84 -14.05 2.83 -16.50
N PRO A 85 -13.92 4.16 -16.65
CA PRO A 85 -14.87 5.09 -16.04
C PRO A 85 -16.26 4.88 -16.63
N ALA A 86 -17.24 4.59 -15.78
CA ALA A 86 -18.64 4.58 -16.16
C ALA A 86 -19.23 5.97 -15.89
N LEU A 87 -19.43 6.76 -16.95
CA LEU A 87 -20.14 8.04 -16.86
C LEU A 87 -21.60 7.84 -17.25
N LEU A 88 -22.50 8.29 -16.38
CA LEU A 88 -23.92 8.31 -16.63
C LEU A 88 -24.34 9.74 -16.98
N HIS A 89 -25.04 9.89 -18.09
CA HIS A 89 -25.72 11.12 -18.45
C HIS A 89 -27.11 11.09 -17.80
N VAL A 90 -27.39 12.10 -16.98
CA VAL A 90 -28.70 12.29 -16.36
C VAL A 90 -29.34 13.53 -16.98
N SER A 91 -30.46 13.35 -17.69
CA SER A 91 -31.25 14.43 -18.26
C SER A 91 -32.73 14.29 -17.88
N SER A 92 -33.55 15.28 -18.25
CA SER A 92 -35.01 15.25 -18.07
C SER A 92 -35.68 14.03 -18.71
N ASP A 93 -35.04 13.45 -19.73
CA ASP A 93 -35.58 12.37 -20.55
C ASP A 93 -35.10 10.98 -20.07
N GLY A 94 -34.30 10.92 -19.00
CA GLY A 94 -33.87 9.68 -18.36
C GLY A 94 -32.38 9.60 -18.03
N ILE A 95 -31.94 8.40 -17.63
CA ILE A 95 -30.54 8.06 -17.36
C ILE A 95 -30.02 7.22 -18.53
N GLY A 96 -28.99 7.69 -19.22
CA GLY A 96 -28.34 6.98 -20.31
C GLY A 96 -26.82 6.92 -20.13
N PRO A 97 -26.13 5.92 -20.68
CA PRO A 97 -24.67 5.90 -20.66
C PRO A 97 -24.09 7.05 -21.51
N VAL A 98 -23.06 7.72 -21.02
CA VAL A 98 -22.18 8.54 -21.85
C VAL A 98 -21.32 7.60 -22.70
N ALA A 99 -20.90 8.03 -23.90
CA ALA A 99 -20.00 7.27 -24.77
C ALA A 99 -18.86 6.59 -23.99
N GLN A 100 -18.56 5.34 -24.34
CA GLN A 100 -17.62 4.49 -23.62
C GLN A 100 -16.23 5.13 -23.61
N GLN A 101 -15.71 5.43 -22.43
CA GLN A 101 -14.37 5.99 -22.28
C GLN A 101 -13.30 4.91 -22.47
N ALA A 102 -12.14 5.30 -22.96
CA ALA A 102 -10.97 4.43 -23.02
C ALA A 102 -10.57 3.97 -21.61
N ALA A 103 -10.08 2.74 -21.51
CA ALA A 103 -9.52 2.23 -20.25
C ALA A 103 -8.34 3.11 -19.81
N GLN A 104 -8.35 3.50 -18.54
CA GLN A 104 -7.23 4.15 -17.86
C GLN A 104 -6.39 3.08 -17.16
N TYR A 105 -5.07 3.24 -17.13
CA TYR A 105 -4.17 2.30 -16.48
C TYR A 105 -3.39 3.00 -15.37
N ALA A 106 -3.08 2.27 -14.30
CA ALA A 106 -2.18 2.75 -13.26
C ALA A 106 -1.36 1.60 -12.66
N CYS A 107 -0.12 1.88 -12.32
CA CYS A 107 0.62 1.04 -11.37
C CYS A 107 0.04 1.25 -9.98
N GLY A 108 -0.40 0.17 -9.35
CA GLY A 108 -0.92 0.15 -8.00
C GLY A 108 0.10 -0.41 -7.03
N LEU A 109 0.29 0.29 -5.92
CA LEU A 109 0.99 -0.21 -4.73
C LEU A 109 0.06 -0.10 -3.54
N GLN A 110 -0.25 -1.23 -2.92
CA GLN A 110 -0.94 -1.28 -1.64
C GLN A 110 0.04 -1.67 -0.54
N LEU A 111 0.08 -0.87 0.52
CA LEU A 111 0.90 -1.07 1.69
C LEU A 111 0.02 -1.44 2.88
N ASP A 112 0.48 -2.42 3.65
CA ASP A 112 0.01 -2.75 4.99
C ASP A 112 1.24 -3.03 5.86
N VAL A 113 1.75 -1.97 6.47
CA VAL A 113 2.93 -2.00 7.36
C VAL A 113 2.43 -1.99 8.79
N ASN A 114 2.64 -3.07 9.55
CA ASN A 114 2.04 -3.23 10.87
C ASN A 114 2.94 -3.95 11.86
N THR A 115 2.72 -3.72 13.15
CA THR A 115 3.36 -4.53 14.19
C THR A 115 2.86 -5.97 14.12
N VAL A 116 3.78 -6.95 14.23
CA VAL A 116 3.46 -8.37 14.09
C VAL A 116 2.34 -8.81 15.06
N PRO A 117 1.45 -9.72 14.64
CA PRO A 117 0.37 -10.21 15.49
C PRO A 117 0.87 -11.02 16.69
N ASP A 118 2.11 -11.51 16.68
CA ASP A 118 2.69 -12.36 17.73
C ASP A 118 3.26 -11.56 18.90
N TYR A 119 3.42 -10.24 18.76
CA TYR A 119 3.76 -9.39 19.91
C TYR A 119 2.54 -9.32 20.85
N ARG A 120 2.72 -9.80 22.09
CA ARG A 120 1.64 -9.92 23.10
C ARG A 120 1.70 -8.84 24.18
N GLY A 121 2.75 -8.01 24.20
CA GLY A 121 2.90 -6.93 25.18
C GLY A 121 1.99 -5.72 24.88
N PRO A 122 1.72 -4.87 25.87
CA PRO A 122 1.16 -3.54 25.60
C PRO A 122 2.19 -2.69 24.83
N LEU A 123 1.69 -1.83 23.96
CA LEU A 123 2.47 -0.74 23.37
C LEU A 123 2.28 0.49 24.24
N ALA A 124 3.34 0.89 24.93
CA ALA A 124 3.31 2.07 25.80
C ALA A 124 3.02 3.34 24.98
N GLN A 125 2.28 4.28 25.57
CA GLN A 125 1.76 5.46 24.86
C GLN A 125 2.87 6.32 24.25
N ASP A 126 3.98 6.47 24.98
CA ASP A 126 5.19 7.17 24.57
C ASP A 126 5.89 6.50 23.37
N GLN A 127 5.71 5.20 23.18
CA GLN A 127 6.27 4.42 22.06
C GLN A 127 5.38 4.45 20.81
N LEU A 128 4.08 4.78 20.91
CA LEU A 128 3.15 4.75 19.77
C LEU A 128 3.57 5.68 18.63
N ARG A 129 4.02 6.89 18.96
CA ARG A 129 4.47 7.85 17.95
C ARG A 129 5.76 7.39 17.27
N PRO A 130 6.83 7.01 17.99
CA PRO A 130 8.02 6.40 17.39
C PRO A 130 7.70 5.21 16.48
N ILE A 131 6.87 4.27 16.95
CA ILE A 131 6.45 3.11 16.15
C ILE A 131 5.75 3.57 14.87
N PHE A 132 4.74 4.42 14.98
CA PHE A 132 3.99 4.88 13.80
C PHE A 132 4.88 5.62 12.80
N THR A 133 5.81 6.46 13.27
CA THR A 133 6.79 7.13 12.42
C THR A 133 7.68 6.11 11.70
N GLU A 134 8.09 5.04 12.37
CA GLU A 134 8.83 3.94 11.74
C GLU A 134 7.98 3.21 10.67
N LEU A 135 6.70 2.92 10.94
CA LEU A 135 5.80 2.29 9.96
C LEU A 135 5.65 3.14 8.69
N VAL A 136 5.54 4.47 8.84
CA VAL A 136 5.46 5.39 7.70
C VAL A 136 6.78 5.43 6.94
N ARG A 137 7.92 5.56 7.63
CA ARG A 137 9.26 5.52 7.01
C ARG A 137 9.46 4.25 6.19
N LEU A 138 8.99 3.13 6.72
CA LEU A 138 8.99 1.83 6.07
C LEU A 138 8.14 1.77 4.82
N GLY A 139 6.94 2.36 4.87
CA GLY A 139 6.09 2.50 3.69
C GLY A 139 6.77 3.33 2.60
N MET A 140 7.42 4.44 2.97
CA MET A 140 8.16 5.29 2.03
C MET A 140 9.33 4.56 1.38
N GLU A 141 10.10 3.79 2.15
CA GLU A 141 11.19 2.95 1.65
C GLU A 141 10.71 1.97 0.57
N ILE A 142 9.55 1.34 0.77
CA ILE A 142 8.96 0.43 -0.24
C ILE A 142 8.54 1.21 -1.50
N VAL A 143 7.96 2.40 -1.35
CA VAL A 143 7.55 3.25 -2.48
C VAL A 143 8.76 3.69 -3.32
N GLU A 144 9.85 4.07 -2.65
CA GLU A 144 11.04 4.62 -3.29
C GLU A 144 11.95 3.55 -3.89
N MET A 145 12.07 2.39 -3.22
CA MET A 145 13.07 1.37 -3.54
C MET A 145 12.48 0.02 -3.98
N GLY A 146 11.16 -0.18 -3.89
CA GLY A 146 10.52 -1.42 -4.36
C GLY A 146 10.45 -2.55 -3.31
N ASP A 147 10.55 -3.80 -3.75
CA ASP A 147 10.63 -4.98 -2.87
C ASP A 147 12.01 -5.07 -2.20
N VAL A 148 12.18 -4.36 -1.09
CA VAL A 148 13.40 -4.40 -0.27
C VAL A 148 13.32 -5.52 0.78
N PRO A 149 14.29 -6.46 0.82
CA PRO A 149 14.36 -7.56 1.79
C PRO A 149 14.24 -7.18 3.26
#